data_AF-A0A1M6EH14-F1
#
_entry.id   AF-A0A1M6EH14-F1
#
_cell.length_a   1.000
_cell.length_b   1.000
_cell.length_c   1.000
_cell.angle_alpha   90.00
_cell.angle_beta   90.00
_cell.angle_gamma   90.00
#
_symmetry.space_group_name_H-M   'P 1'
#
loop_
_entity.id
_entity.type
_entity.pdbx_description
1 polymer ?
#
loop_
_entity_poly.entity_id
_entity_poly.type
_entity_poly.pdbx_seq_one_letter_code
_entity_poly.pdbx_strand_id
1 'polypeptide(L)'
;MHLTTPDWIIIISFFVIFIFIGVLVSKKSGKDSKSFFLSNRNMPWWLLGVSMVATTFAADTPNFVAGVIREDGVFGNWIWWSFLLTGMLTVFFYAKLWRKSGITTDLEFYELRYSGKSAAFLRGFRAIYLGVFFNIVIMANVCLAAIKIGHVMFGLSAYQVLLIASPVVVIYSAFGGLKGVILTDFVQFIIAMVGSIWATIYIVNMPEIGGMEKLLSTPAVAAKTAMLPDFSKPELLIPLLIVPLAVQWWSVWYPGAEPGGGGYIAQRMLAAKDEKHATYATLFFNFAHYALRPWPWIIIGLASIIVSRT
;
A
#
# COMPACT_ATOMS: atom_id res chain seq x y z
N MET A 1 -17.60 18.38 14.16
CA MET A 1 -16.28 18.85 14.59
C MET A 1 -16.02 20.19 13.91
N HIS A 2 -15.66 21.25 14.63
CA HIS A 2 -15.31 22.54 14.01
C HIS A 2 -13.81 22.57 13.77
N LEU A 3 -13.39 22.57 12.51
CA LEU A 3 -11.98 22.73 12.16
C LEU A 3 -11.53 24.15 12.42
N THR A 4 -10.37 24.27 13.04
CA THR A 4 -9.73 25.55 13.32
C THR A 4 -8.91 26.00 12.10
N THR A 5 -8.51 27.27 12.08
CA THR A 5 -7.67 27.81 11.00
C THR A 5 -6.38 27.02 10.78
N PRO A 6 -5.63 26.58 11.83
CA PRO A 6 -4.47 25.69 11.65
C PRO A 6 -4.78 24.40 10.89
N ASP A 7 -5.93 23.76 11.15
CA ASP A 7 -6.31 22.51 10.48
C ASP A 7 -6.47 22.72 8.97
N TRP A 8 -7.13 23.81 8.58
CA TRP A 8 -7.29 24.18 7.18
C TRP A 8 -5.97 24.51 6.49
N ILE A 9 -5.05 25.21 7.19
CA ILE A 9 -3.72 25.51 6.66
C ILE A 9 -2.96 24.21 6.37
N ILE A 10 -3.02 23.22 7.27
CA ILE A 10 -2.37 21.92 7.08
C ILE A 10 -2.97 21.19 5.86
N ILE A 11 -4.29 21.13 5.75
CA ILE A 11 -4.99 20.45 4.64
C ILE A 11 -4.67 21.11 3.30
N ILE A 12 -4.75 22.44 3.21
CA ILE A 12 -4.47 23.16 1.95
C ILE A 12 -3.00 23.00 1.57
N SER A 13 -2.08 23.15 2.54
CA SER A 13 -0.65 22.99 2.29
C SER A 13 -0.31 21.59 1.78
N PHE A 14 -0.96 20.55 2.31
CA PHE A 14 -0.82 19.17 1.84
C PHE A 14 -1.11 19.04 0.33
N PHE A 15 -2.24 19.57 -0.14
CA PHE A 15 -2.59 19.53 -1.56
C PHE A 15 -1.64 20.37 -2.42
N VAL A 16 -1.28 21.59 -1.98
CA VAL A 16 -0.36 22.47 -2.72
C VAL A 16 1.02 21.84 -2.88
N ILE A 17 1.56 21.22 -1.82
CA ILE A 17 2.89 20.58 -1.87
C ILE A 17 2.94 19.50 -2.95
N PHE A 18 1.89 18.69 -3.11
CA PHE A 18 1.92 17.60 -4.11
C PHE A 18 1.78 18.09 -5.54
N ILE A 19 0.90 19.08 -5.78
CA ILE A 19 0.84 19.74 -7.08
C ILE A 19 2.21 20.33 -7.41
N PHE A 20 2.83 21.02 -6.44
CA PHE A 20 4.14 21.61 -6.60
C PHE A 20 5.22 20.56 -6.93
N ILE A 21 5.27 19.42 -6.23
CA ILE A 21 6.20 18.32 -6.53
C ILE A 21 5.99 17.80 -7.96
N GLY A 22 4.74 17.55 -8.36
CA GLY A 22 4.41 17.07 -9.70
C GLY A 22 4.86 18.04 -10.79
N VAL A 23 4.55 19.33 -10.63
CA VAL A 23 4.93 20.39 -11.57
C VAL A 23 6.45 20.59 -11.63
N LEU A 24 7.13 20.58 -10.48
CA LEU A 24 8.59 20.76 -10.40
C LEU A 24 9.34 19.68 -11.18
N VAL A 25 8.83 18.45 -11.15
CA VAL A 25 9.48 17.29 -11.76
C VAL A 25 9.06 17.11 -13.23
N SER A 26 7.94 17.71 -13.65
CA SER A 26 7.38 17.59 -15.01
C SER A 26 8.37 17.89 -16.14
N LYS A 27 9.21 18.93 -15.99
CA LYS A 27 10.24 19.29 -16.99
C LYS A 27 11.27 18.17 -17.24
N LYS A 28 11.47 17.28 -16.26
CA LYS A 28 12.38 16.12 -16.37
C LYS A 28 11.64 14.87 -16.83
N SER A 29 10.36 14.73 -16.50
CA SER A 29 9.53 13.55 -16.81
C SER A 29 8.88 13.60 -18.20
N GLY A 30 8.65 14.79 -18.77
CA GLY A 30 7.94 14.95 -20.04
C GLY A 30 8.81 14.87 -21.30
N LYS A 31 10.09 14.47 -21.20
CA LYS A 31 11.01 14.47 -22.35
C LYS A 31 10.73 13.34 -23.33
N ASP A 32 10.46 12.16 -22.81
CA ASP A 32 10.14 10.95 -23.57
C ASP A 32 9.42 9.91 -22.67
N SER A 33 8.87 8.85 -23.28
CA SER A 33 8.16 7.79 -22.56
C SER A 33 9.01 7.07 -21.50
N LYS A 34 10.33 6.94 -21.72
CA LYS A 34 11.25 6.28 -20.77
C LYS A 34 11.45 7.15 -19.52
N SER A 35 11.56 8.46 -19.68
CA SER A 35 11.64 9.41 -18.59
C SER A 35 10.32 9.47 -17.80
N PHE A 36 9.18 9.38 -18.50
CA PHE A 36 7.86 9.41 -17.89
C PHE A 36 7.55 8.14 -17.09
N PHE A 37 7.67 6.96 -17.70
CA PHE A 37 7.26 5.69 -17.09
C PHE A 37 8.34 5.01 -16.26
N LEU A 38 9.63 5.28 -16.50
CA LEU A 38 10.74 4.61 -15.81
C LEU A 38 11.67 5.56 -15.05
N SER A 39 11.41 6.87 -15.09
CA SER A 39 12.31 7.87 -14.50
C SER A 39 13.78 7.67 -14.91
N ASN A 40 14.01 7.33 -16.19
CA ASN A 40 15.33 7.02 -16.76
C ASN A 40 16.08 5.88 -16.06
N ARG A 41 15.38 4.98 -15.34
CA ARG A 41 15.96 3.87 -14.58
C ARG A 41 17.07 4.33 -13.64
N ASN A 42 16.86 5.43 -12.93
CA ASN A 42 17.87 6.02 -12.05
C ASN A 42 17.36 6.22 -10.62
N MET A 43 16.34 5.48 -10.20
CA MET A 43 15.75 5.63 -8.87
C MET A 43 16.51 4.80 -7.82
N PRO A 44 16.84 5.41 -6.65
CA PRO A 44 17.52 4.69 -5.57
C PRO A 44 16.56 3.74 -4.84
N TRP A 45 17.12 2.76 -4.13
CA TRP A 45 16.37 1.62 -3.62
C TRP A 45 15.41 2.02 -2.49
N TRP A 46 15.86 2.92 -1.62
CA TRP A 46 15.09 3.37 -0.47
C TRP A 46 13.83 4.13 -0.90
N LEU A 47 13.95 4.95 -1.95
CA LEU A 47 12.84 5.75 -2.46
C LEU A 47 11.81 4.85 -3.19
N LEU A 48 12.30 3.88 -3.97
CA LEU A 48 11.45 2.87 -4.60
C LEU A 48 10.73 2.01 -3.56
N GLY A 49 11.45 1.53 -2.55
CA GLY A 49 10.89 0.72 -1.47
C GLY A 49 9.81 1.48 -0.71
N VAL A 50 10.07 2.72 -0.30
CA VAL A 50 9.03 3.57 0.33
C VAL A 50 7.83 3.75 -0.59
N SER A 51 8.04 4.03 -1.87
CA SER A 51 6.94 4.19 -2.83
C SER A 51 6.08 2.92 -2.98
N MET A 52 6.70 1.73 -2.99
CA MET A 52 5.96 0.46 -2.98
C MET A 52 5.10 0.31 -1.71
N VAL A 53 5.63 0.68 -0.54
CA VAL A 53 4.90 0.64 0.73
C VAL A 53 3.77 1.67 0.75
N ALA A 54 4.01 2.87 0.24
CA ALA A 54 3.07 3.98 0.20
C ALA A 54 1.87 3.69 -0.71
N THR A 55 2.10 3.07 -1.87
CA THR A 55 1.07 2.76 -2.89
C THR A 55 -0.08 1.93 -2.30
N THR A 56 0.21 1.11 -1.30
CA THR A 56 -0.76 0.23 -0.62
C THR A 56 -1.15 0.75 0.76
N PHE A 57 -0.68 1.92 1.15
CA PHE A 57 -1.11 2.60 2.37
C PHE A 57 -2.28 3.53 2.01
N ALA A 58 -3.33 2.95 1.45
CA ALA A 58 -4.57 3.65 1.16
C ALA A 58 -5.48 3.70 2.40
N ALA A 59 -6.49 4.57 2.36
CA ALA A 59 -7.39 4.83 3.48
C ALA A 59 -8.20 3.61 3.95
N ASP A 60 -8.35 2.59 3.11
CA ASP A 60 -9.03 1.34 3.39
C ASP A 60 -8.20 0.39 4.26
N THR A 61 -6.89 0.33 4.03
CA THR A 61 -6.00 -0.69 4.59
C THR A 61 -5.87 -0.62 6.12
N PRO A 62 -5.62 0.56 6.75
CA PRO A 62 -5.61 0.68 8.21
C PRO A 62 -6.93 0.26 8.84
N ASN A 63 -8.06 0.63 8.22
CA ASN A 63 -9.40 0.30 8.71
C ASN A 63 -9.66 -1.21 8.63
N PHE A 64 -9.25 -1.85 7.52
CA PHE A 64 -9.35 -3.29 7.36
C PHE A 64 -8.53 -4.03 8.41
N VAL A 65 -7.25 -3.70 8.58
CA VAL A 65 -6.39 -4.37 9.57
C VAL A 65 -6.91 -4.15 10.99
N ALA A 66 -7.24 -2.91 11.38
CA ALA A 66 -7.79 -2.65 12.71
C ALA A 66 -9.12 -3.41 12.96
N GLY A 67 -9.96 -3.55 11.93
CA GLY A 67 -11.20 -4.34 11.99
C GLY A 67 -10.94 -5.83 12.22
N VAL A 68 -10.02 -6.43 11.45
CA VAL A 68 -9.61 -7.84 11.63
C VAL A 68 -9.07 -8.08 13.04
N ILE A 69 -8.23 -7.17 13.55
CA ILE A 69 -7.65 -7.31 14.89
C ILE A 69 -8.71 -7.21 15.99
N ARG A 70 -9.71 -6.35 15.79
CA ARG A 70 -10.85 -6.24 16.69
C ARG A 70 -11.71 -7.50 16.70
N GLU A 71 -12.01 -8.05 15.53
CA GLU A 71 -12.90 -9.20 15.35
C GLU A 71 -12.24 -10.53 15.69
N ASP A 72 -11.02 -10.76 15.20
CA ASP A 72 -10.31 -12.05 15.29
C ASP A 72 -9.19 -12.01 16.34
N GLY A 73 -8.50 -10.87 16.47
CA GLY A 73 -7.31 -10.73 17.32
C GLY A 73 -6.02 -10.67 16.51
N VAL A 74 -4.87 -10.63 17.19
CA VAL A 74 -3.56 -10.38 16.56
C VAL A 74 -3.18 -11.45 15.54
N PHE A 75 -3.52 -12.72 15.79
CA PHE A 75 -3.29 -13.80 14.82
C PHE A 75 -4.05 -13.60 13.51
N GLY A 76 -5.15 -12.84 13.50
CA GLY A 76 -5.89 -12.52 12.27
C GLY A 76 -5.01 -11.81 11.25
N ASN A 77 -3.96 -11.10 11.69
CA ASN A 77 -3.01 -10.43 10.81
C ASN A 77 -2.15 -11.38 9.97
N TRP A 78 -2.23 -12.70 10.16
CA TRP A 78 -1.57 -13.67 9.28
C TRP A 78 -2.08 -13.64 7.83
N ILE A 79 -3.28 -13.09 7.59
CA ILE A 79 -3.72 -12.70 6.23
C ILE A 79 -2.76 -11.72 5.55
N TRP A 80 -1.98 -10.98 6.35
CA TRP A 80 -1.00 -10.00 5.90
C TRP A 80 0.44 -10.52 6.06
N TRP A 81 0.78 -11.05 7.24
CA TRP A 81 2.15 -11.52 7.55
C TRP A 81 2.60 -12.71 6.70
N SER A 82 1.69 -13.58 6.25
CA SER A 82 2.04 -14.68 5.35
C SER A 82 2.70 -14.20 4.05
N PHE A 83 2.30 -13.03 3.54
CA PHE A 83 2.89 -12.44 2.34
C PHE A 83 4.32 -11.94 2.54
N LEU A 84 4.75 -11.70 3.78
CA LEU A 84 6.16 -11.43 4.05
C LEU A 84 7.00 -12.63 3.60
N LEU A 85 6.58 -13.84 3.95
CA LEU A 85 7.32 -15.07 3.65
C LEU A 85 7.33 -15.34 2.14
N THR A 86 6.17 -15.26 1.49
CA THR A 86 6.06 -15.52 0.05
C THR A 86 6.75 -14.42 -0.76
N GLY A 87 6.66 -13.16 -0.35
CA GLY A 87 7.30 -12.01 -0.97
C GLY A 87 8.84 -12.06 -0.96
N MET A 88 9.47 -12.84 -0.06
CA MET A 88 10.93 -13.06 -0.10
C MET A 88 11.37 -13.73 -1.41
N LEU A 89 10.50 -14.50 -2.06
CA LEU A 89 10.79 -15.05 -3.39
C LEU A 89 10.94 -13.92 -4.43
N THR A 90 10.11 -12.87 -4.38
CA THR A 90 10.30 -11.68 -5.24
C THR A 90 11.64 -11.03 -4.99
N VAL A 91 12.01 -10.88 -3.72
CA VAL A 91 13.26 -10.21 -3.32
C VAL A 91 14.47 -10.93 -3.92
N PHE A 92 14.57 -12.24 -3.71
CA PHE A 92 15.79 -12.99 -4.03
C PHE A 92 15.86 -13.51 -5.47
N PHE A 93 14.71 -13.85 -6.07
CA PHE A 93 14.69 -14.43 -7.42
C PHE A 93 14.30 -13.42 -8.48
N TYR A 94 13.19 -12.69 -8.28
CA TYR A 94 12.56 -11.94 -9.38
C TYR A 94 13.02 -10.49 -9.49
N ALA A 95 13.36 -9.81 -8.40
CA ALA A 95 13.67 -8.38 -8.43
C ALA A 95 14.83 -8.03 -9.36
N LYS A 96 15.90 -8.84 -9.29
CA LYS A 96 17.05 -8.74 -10.19
C LYS A 96 16.67 -9.02 -11.65
N LEU A 97 15.82 -10.02 -11.88
CA LEU A 97 15.39 -10.43 -13.23
C LEU A 97 14.51 -9.37 -13.90
N TRP A 98 13.57 -8.78 -13.14
CA TRP A 98 12.79 -7.65 -13.63
C TRP A 98 13.66 -6.50 -14.06
N ARG A 99 14.61 -6.09 -13.22
CA ARG A 99 15.48 -4.98 -13.60
C ARG A 99 16.36 -5.32 -14.82
N LYS A 100 16.84 -6.56 -14.91
CA LYS A 100 17.69 -7.04 -16.02
C LYS A 100 16.94 -7.18 -17.34
N SER A 101 15.63 -7.44 -17.33
CA SER A 101 14.84 -7.67 -18.55
C SER A 101 14.82 -6.47 -19.50
N GLY A 102 15.03 -5.26 -19.00
CA GLY A 102 15.12 -4.06 -19.84
C GLY A 102 13.80 -3.60 -20.46
N ILE A 103 12.68 -4.25 -20.13
CA ILE A 103 11.33 -3.90 -20.61
C ILE A 103 10.74 -2.68 -19.91
N THR A 104 9.73 -2.07 -20.49
CA THR A 104 9.09 -0.86 -19.95
C THR A 104 7.89 -1.16 -19.07
N THR A 105 7.15 -2.23 -19.38
CA THR A 105 5.98 -2.67 -18.60
C THR A 105 6.08 -4.15 -18.30
N ASP A 106 5.48 -4.59 -17.20
CA ASP A 106 5.37 -6.02 -16.86
C ASP A 106 4.69 -6.83 -17.97
N LEU A 107 3.71 -6.24 -18.66
CA LEU A 107 3.01 -6.89 -19.77
C LEU A 107 3.89 -7.12 -21.01
N GLU A 108 4.95 -6.34 -21.21
CA GLU A 108 5.90 -6.60 -22.29
C GLU A 108 6.62 -7.96 -22.12
N PHE A 109 6.67 -8.48 -20.89
CA PHE A 109 7.23 -9.80 -20.61
C PHE A 109 6.49 -10.93 -21.34
N TYR A 110 5.20 -10.80 -21.65
CA TYR A 110 4.48 -11.84 -22.39
C TYR A 110 5.06 -12.04 -23.79
N GLU A 111 5.45 -10.96 -24.47
CA GLU A 111 6.05 -11.04 -25.80
C GLU A 111 7.55 -11.41 -25.76
N LEU A 112 8.23 -11.19 -24.63
CA LEU A 112 9.57 -11.75 -24.41
C LEU A 112 9.52 -13.25 -24.17
N ARG A 113 8.53 -13.72 -23.40
CA ARG A 113 8.42 -15.13 -22.97
C ARG A 113 7.74 -16.01 -24.01
N TYR A 114 6.73 -15.47 -24.69
CA TYR A 114 5.92 -16.14 -25.70
C TYR A 114 6.03 -15.40 -27.03
N SER A 115 5.95 -16.13 -28.14
CA SER A 115 6.11 -15.56 -29.48
C SER A 115 4.80 -15.52 -30.26
N GLY A 116 4.69 -14.56 -31.18
CA GLY A 116 3.64 -14.52 -32.20
C GLY A 116 2.38 -13.74 -31.80
N LYS A 117 1.37 -13.80 -32.67
CA LYS A 117 0.15 -12.98 -32.58
C LYS A 117 -0.65 -13.20 -31.28
N SER A 118 -0.61 -14.41 -30.73
CA SER A 118 -1.30 -14.74 -29.47
C SER A 118 -0.66 -14.03 -28.27
N ALA A 119 0.66 -13.90 -28.23
CA ALA A 119 1.37 -13.17 -27.16
C ALA A 119 1.06 -11.67 -27.21
N ALA A 120 1.08 -11.08 -28.40
CA ALA A 120 0.71 -9.68 -28.61
C ALA A 120 -0.77 -9.41 -28.25
N PHE A 121 -1.68 -10.32 -28.62
CA PHE A 121 -3.08 -10.25 -28.20
C PHE A 121 -3.22 -10.31 -26.68
N LEU A 122 -2.55 -11.26 -26.02
CA LEU A 122 -2.59 -11.39 -24.56
C LEU A 122 -2.07 -10.13 -23.85
N ARG A 123 -0.97 -9.54 -24.34
CA ARG A 123 -0.45 -8.27 -23.83
C ARG A 123 -1.48 -7.15 -23.97
N GLY A 124 -2.07 -6.99 -25.15
CA GLY A 124 -3.08 -5.96 -25.41
C GLY A 124 -4.35 -6.14 -24.56
N PHE A 125 -4.86 -7.37 -24.48
CA PHE A 125 -6.00 -7.71 -23.64
C PHE A 125 -5.71 -7.42 -22.17
N ARG A 126 -4.59 -7.88 -21.62
CA ARG A 126 -4.22 -7.62 -20.22
C ARG A 126 -3.98 -6.14 -19.95
N ALA A 127 -3.46 -5.37 -20.90
CA ALA A 127 -3.27 -3.93 -20.74
C ALA A 127 -4.60 -3.21 -20.51
N ILE A 128 -5.64 -3.55 -21.28
CA ILE A 128 -6.97 -2.97 -21.12
C ILE A 128 -7.66 -3.52 -19.88
N TYR A 129 -7.66 -4.85 -19.72
CA TYR A 129 -8.34 -5.52 -18.61
C TYR A 129 -7.80 -5.08 -17.24
N LEU A 130 -6.48 -5.12 -17.07
CA LEU A 130 -5.83 -4.75 -15.81
C LEU A 130 -5.69 -3.23 -15.66
N GLY A 131 -5.29 -2.55 -16.74
CA GLY A 131 -5.03 -1.11 -16.71
C GLY A 131 -6.28 -0.25 -16.58
N VAL A 132 -7.42 -0.69 -17.10
CA VAL A 132 -8.69 0.07 -17.08
C VAL A 132 -9.68 -0.57 -16.12
N PHE A 133 -10.21 -1.75 -16.45
CA PHE A 133 -11.34 -2.32 -15.71
C PHE A 133 -10.98 -2.68 -14.28
N PHE A 134 -9.89 -3.42 -14.06
CA PHE A 134 -9.46 -3.82 -12.73
C PHE A 134 -9.09 -2.60 -11.86
N ASN A 135 -8.33 -1.65 -12.43
CA ASN A 135 -7.98 -0.41 -11.72
C ASN A 135 -9.19 0.43 -11.33
N ILE A 136 -10.25 0.49 -12.16
CA ILE A 136 -11.50 1.19 -11.79
C ILE A 136 -12.14 0.54 -10.55
N VAL A 137 -12.17 -0.79 -10.47
CA VAL A 137 -12.71 -1.50 -9.30
C VAL A 137 -11.89 -1.22 -8.04
N ILE A 138 -10.55 -1.28 -8.14
CA ILE A 138 -9.67 -0.96 -7.01
C ILE A 138 -9.85 0.51 -6.58
N MET A 139 -9.87 1.44 -7.55
CA MET A 139 -10.09 2.86 -7.27
C MET A 139 -11.46 3.09 -6.64
N ALA A 140 -12.51 2.38 -7.03
CA ALA A 140 -13.83 2.51 -6.42
C ALA A 140 -13.81 2.18 -4.92
N ASN A 141 -13.10 1.13 -4.51
CA ASN A 141 -12.94 0.77 -3.09
C ASN A 141 -12.16 1.84 -2.31
N VAL A 142 -11.05 2.31 -2.86
CA VAL A 142 -10.23 3.37 -2.21
C VAL A 142 -11.02 4.68 -2.11
N CYS A 143 -11.73 5.06 -3.17
CA CYS A 143 -12.61 6.23 -3.20
C CYS A 143 -13.75 6.10 -2.19
N LEU A 144 -14.34 4.91 -2.03
CA LEU A 144 -15.37 4.68 -1.03
C LEU A 144 -14.85 4.89 0.39
N ALA A 145 -13.64 4.41 0.70
CA ALA A 145 -13.00 4.67 1.99
C ALA A 145 -12.77 6.18 2.21
N ALA A 146 -12.26 6.88 1.19
CA ALA A 146 -12.07 8.33 1.24
C ALA A 146 -13.39 9.10 1.43
N ILE A 147 -14.47 8.68 0.76
CA ILE A 147 -15.82 9.25 0.91
C ILE A 147 -16.32 9.07 2.34
N LYS A 148 -16.18 7.87 2.92
CA LYS A 148 -16.59 7.60 4.31
C LYS A 148 -15.85 8.50 5.29
N ILE A 149 -14.52 8.61 5.15
CA ILE A 149 -13.72 9.51 6.00
C ILE A 149 -14.14 10.96 5.78
N GLY A 150 -14.29 11.39 4.53
CA GLY A 150 -14.66 12.77 4.21
C GLY A 150 -16.04 13.15 4.74
N HIS A 151 -16.99 12.21 4.72
CA HIS A 151 -18.31 12.40 5.28
C HIS A 151 -18.27 12.48 6.82
N VAL A 152 -17.60 11.54 7.50
CA VAL A 152 -17.51 11.51 8.96
C VAL A 152 -16.76 12.71 9.52
N MET A 153 -15.66 13.11 8.88
CA MET A 153 -14.78 14.19 9.37
C MET A 153 -15.31 15.58 9.03
N PHE A 154 -15.84 15.76 7.83
CA PHE A 154 -16.13 17.09 7.27
C PHE A 154 -17.61 17.29 6.89
N GLY A 155 -18.45 16.26 6.98
CA GLY A 155 -19.84 16.31 6.51
C GLY A 155 -19.98 16.45 5.00
N LEU A 156 -18.92 16.18 4.24
CA LEU A 156 -18.93 16.33 2.79
C LEU A 156 -19.77 15.24 2.12
N SER A 157 -20.42 15.61 1.02
CA SER A 157 -21.03 14.65 0.11
C SER A 157 -19.98 13.87 -0.68
N ALA A 158 -20.35 12.70 -1.21
CA ALA A 158 -19.46 11.88 -2.03
C ALA A 158 -18.87 12.67 -3.22
N TYR A 159 -19.69 13.48 -3.90
CA TYR A 159 -19.26 14.31 -5.03
C TYR A 159 -18.20 15.33 -4.62
N GLN A 160 -18.37 15.99 -3.46
CA GLN A 160 -17.41 16.99 -2.98
C GLN A 160 -16.06 16.35 -2.67
N VAL A 161 -16.03 15.20 -1.98
CA VAL A 161 -14.78 14.50 -1.66
C VAL A 161 -14.00 14.17 -2.95
N LEU A 162 -14.70 13.61 -3.94
CA LEU A 162 -14.05 13.20 -5.20
C LEU A 162 -13.61 14.38 -6.05
N LEU A 163 -14.40 15.45 -6.14
CA LEU A 163 -14.06 16.66 -6.90
C LEU A 163 -12.94 17.47 -6.28
N ILE A 164 -12.70 17.34 -4.97
CA ILE A 164 -11.57 17.99 -4.29
C ILE A 164 -10.29 17.14 -4.43
N ALA A 165 -10.36 15.85 -4.08
CA ALA A 165 -9.17 15.01 -4.01
C ALA A 165 -8.66 14.53 -5.37
N SER A 166 -9.57 14.10 -6.26
CA SER A 166 -9.18 13.43 -7.52
C SER A 166 -8.44 14.36 -8.48
N PRO A 167 -8.84 15.63 -8.70
CA PRO A 167 -8.11 16.52 -9.60
C PRO A 167 -6.67 16.74 -9.15
N VAL A 168 -6.41 16.85 -7.85
CA VAL A 168 -5.06 17.00 -7.32
C VAL A 168 -4.20 15.79 -7.70
N VAL A 169 -4.74 14.57 -7.50
CA VAL A 169 -4.08 13.31 -7.87
C VAL A 169 -3.81 13.22 -9.36
N VAL A 170 -4.80 13.56 -10.19
CA VAL A 170 -4.66 13.57 -11.65
C VAL A 170 -3.58 14.57 -12.08
N ILE A 171 -3.59 15.79 -11.54
CA ILE A 171 -2.64 16.85 -11.91
C ILE A 171 -1.20 16.44 -11.59
N TYR A 172 -0.89 16.07 -10.34
CA TYR A 172 0.51 15.80 -10.00
C TYR A 172 1.04 14.52 -10.66
N SER A 173 0.19 13.52 -10.88
CA SER A 173 0.60 12.25 -11.50
C SER A 173 0.76 12.39 -13.01
N ALA A 174 -0.16 13.09 -13.68
CA ALA A 174 -0.10 13.32 -15.13
C ALA A 174 1.11 14.19 -15.52
N PHE A 175 1.44 15.22 -14.73
CA PHE A 175 2.61 16.05 -15.01
C PHE A 175 3.92 15.43 -14.52
N GLY A 176 3.92 14.79 -13.34
CA GLY A 176 5.13 14.31 -12.70
C GLY A 176 5.66 12.98 -13.23
N GLY A 177 4.82 12.17 -13.90
CA GLY A 177 5.15 10.80 -14.28
C GLY A 177 5.52 9.92 -13.08
N LEU A 178 6.20 8.79 -13.32
CA LEU A 178 6.61 7.88 -12.25
C LEU A 178 7.47 8.59 -11.20
N LYS A 179 8.36 9.50 -11.61
CA LYS A 179 9.22 10.23 -10.67
C LYS A 179 8.43 11.14 -9.73
N GLY A 180 7.42 11.84 -10.25
CA GLY A 180 6.52 12.65 -9.44
C GLY A 180 5.78 11.79 -8.42
N VAL A 181 5.17 10.69 -8.88
CA VAL A 181 4.47 9.72 -8.02
C VAL A 181 5.37 9.19 -6.91
N ILE A 182 6.58 8.75 -7.23
CA ILE A 182 7.54 8.23 -6.23
C ILE A 182 7.89 9.29 -5.17
N LEU A 183 8.03 10.55 -5.56
CA LEU A 183 8.37 11.64 -4.62
C LEU A 183 7.18 12.04 -3.75
N THR A 184 5.97 12.10 -4.32
CA THR A 184 4.76 12.33 -3.54
C THR A 184 4.48 11.19 -2.58
N ASP A 185 4.67 9.94 -3.03
CA ASP A 185 4.55 8.72 -2.21
C ASP A 185 5.47 8.80 -0.97
N PHE A 186 6.71 9.27 -1.14
CA PHE A 186 7.66 9.40 -0.03
C PHE A 186 7.16 10.35 1.05
N VAL A 187 6.66 11.52 0.65
CA VAL A 187 6.11 12.51 1.60
C VAL A 187 4.81 12.00 2.23
N GLN A 188 3.91 11.41 1.44
CA GLN A 188 2.65 10.85 1.92
C GLN A 188 2.88 9.71 2.91
N PHE A 189 3.86 8.84 2.67
CA PHE A 189 4.21 7.76 3.58
C PHE A 189 4.70 8.28 4.93
N ILE A 190 5.55 9.31 4.95
CA ILE A 190 6.02 9.93 6.19
C ILE A 190 4.82 10.47 6.97
N ILE A 191 3.94 11.23 6.32
CA ILE A 191 2.74 11.80 6.96
C ILE A 191 1.83 10.69 7.50
N ALA A 192 1.57 9.64 6.71
CA ALA A 192 0.70 8.54 7.09
C ALA A 192 1.27 7.71 8.26
N MET A 193 2.58 7.44 8.26
CA MET A 193 3.25 6.73 9.36
C MET A 193 3.29 7.57 10.63
N VAL A 194 3.67 8.85 10.55
CA VAL A 194 3.66 9.75 11.71
C VAL A 194 2.25 9.88 12.27
N GLY A 195 1.24 10.07 11.41
CA GLY A 195 -0.16 10.13 11.81
C GLY A 195 -0.65 8.85 12.47
N SER A 196 -0.28 7.67 11.94
CA SER A 196 -0.67 6.39 12.53
C SER A 196 0.00 6.13 13.88
N ILE A 197 1.29 6.44 14.01
CA ILE A 197 2.02 6.32 15.28
C ILE A 197 1.44 7.30 16.30
N TRP A 198 1.17 8.54 15.91
CA TRP A 198 0.58 9.53 16.80
C TRP A 198 -0.84 9.13 17.24
N ALA A 199 -1.69 8.66 16.32
CA ALA A 199 -3.01 8.12 16.68
C ALA A 199 -2.91 6.95 17.66
N THR A 200 -1.91 6.09 17.51
CA THR A 200 -1.63 4.99 18.44
C THR A 200 -1.25 5.50 19.83
N ILE A 201 -0.33 6.47 19.90
CA ILE A 201 0.08 7.08 21.18
C ILE A 201 -1.13 7.76 21.84
N TYR A 202 -1.94 8.47 21.06
CA TYR A 202 -3.12 9.15 21.56
C TYR A 202 -4.13 8.16 22.17
N ILE A 203 -4.56 7.16 21.40
CA ILE A 203 -5.61 6.22 21.85
C ILE A 203 -5.16 5.42 23.08
N VAL A 204 -3.91 4.95 23.12
CA VAL A 204 -3.37 4.17 24.24
C VAL A 204 -3.33 4.98 25.54
N ASN A 205 -3.11 6.29 25.44
CA ASN A 205 -3.04 7.19 26.60
C ASN A 205 -4.40 7.79 26.98
N MET A 206 -5.49 7.44 26.29
CA MET A 206 -6.83 7.85 26.70
C MET A 206 -7.13 7.32 28.12
N PRO A 207 -7.84 8.08 28.98
CA PRO A 207 -8.14 7.68 30.36
C PRO A 207 -8.79 6.29 30.50
N GLU A 208 -9.60 5.92 29.51
CA GLU A 208 -10.32 4.64 29.42
C GLU A 208 -9.37 3.44 29.27
N ILE A 209 -8.20 3.65 28.65
CA ILE A 209 -7.18 2.62 28.46
C ILE A 209 -6.09 2.75 29.52
N GLY A 210 -5.54 3.95 29.70
CA GLY A 210 -4.55 4.26 30.72
C GLY A 210 -3.18 3.62 30.49
N GLY A 211 -2.77 3.44 29.23
CA GLY A 211 -1.44 2.98 28.84
C GLY A 211 -1.39 1.57 28.24
N MET A 212 -0.24 1.21 27.65
CA MET A 212 -0.04 -0.05 26.94
C MET A 212 -0.17 -1.28 27.86
N GLU A 213 0.34 -1.19 29.08
CA GLU A 213 0.26 -2.29 30.05
C GLU A 213 -1.20 -2.58 30.42
N LYS A 214 -1.98 -1.55 30.72
CA LYS A 214 -3.41 -1.68 31.01
C LYS A 214 -4.19 -2.18 29.80
N LEU A 215 -3.86 -1.70 28.60
CA LEU A 215 -4.44 -2.21 27.35
C LEU A 215 -4.28 -3.73 27.26
N LEU A 216 -3.05 -4.22 27.38
CA LEU A 216 -2.74 -5.64 27.19
C LEU A 216 -3.23 -6.53 28.35
N SER A 217 -3.33 -5.98 29.56
CA SER A 217 -3.86 -6.71 30.73
C SER A 217 -5.39 -6.80 30.77
N THR A 218 -6.10 -5.96 29.99
CA THR A 218 -7.57 -5.95 29.96
C THR A 218 -8.08 -7.30 29.45
N PRO A 219 -8.96 -8.04 30.18
CA PRO A 219 -9.30 -9.42 29.81
C PRO A 219 -9.82 -9.60 28.37
N ALA A 220 -10.64 -8.67 27.88
CA ALA A 220 -11.16 -8.71 26.52
C ALA A 220 -10.07 -8.53 25.43
N VAL A 221 -8.99 -7.82 25.76
CA VAL A 221 -7.84 -7.59 24.87
C VAL A 221 -6.84 -8.73 25.01
N ALA A 222 -6.54 -9.16 26.24
CA ALA A 222 -5.63 -10.27 26.53
C ALA A 222 -6.02 -11.56 25.80
N ALA A 223 -7.32 -11.83 25.67
CA ALA A 223 -7.84 -12.97 24.90
C ALA A 223 -7.55 -12.89 23.39
N LYS A 224 -7.13 -11.72 22.88
CA LYS A 224 -6.90 -11.43 21.46
C LYS A 224 -5.45 -11.11 21.12
N THR A 225 -4.50 -11.25 22.04
CA THR A 225 -3.07 -10.94 21.80
C THR A 225 -2.25 -12.10 21.21
N ALA A 226 -2.85 -13.30 21.09
CA ALA A 226 -2.16 -14.46 20.52
C ALA A 226 -1.62 -14.14 19.11
N MET A 227 -0.32 -14.35 18.91
CA MET A 227 0.36 -14.06 17.65
C MET A 227 0.13 -15.13 16.58
N LEU A 228 -0.14 -16.36 16.98
CA LEU A 228 -0.38 -17.50 16.10
C LEU A 228 -1.83 -17.97 16.25
N PRO A 229 -2.46 -18.45 15.17
CA PRO A 229 -3.76 -19.10 15.27
C PRO A 229 -3.63 -20.41 16.06
N ASP A 230 -4.75 -20.88 16.60
CA ASP A 230 -4.83 -22.18 17.24
C ASP A 230 -4.63 -23.30 16.21
N PHE A 231 -3.51 -24.03 16.32
CA PHE A 231 -3.16 -25.11 15.40
C PHE A 231 -4.10 -26.32 15.50
N SER A 232 -4.90 -26.43 16.56
CA SER A 232 -5.92 -27.47 16.69
C SER A 232 -7.19 -27.19 15.87
N LYS A 233 -7.32 -26.00 15.28
CA LYS A 233 -8.48 -25.53 14.52
C LYS A 233 -8.17 -25.37 13.03
N PRO A 234 -8.40 -26.40 12.20
CA PRO A 234 -8.13 -26.35 10.77
C PRO A 234 -8.84 -25.20 10.04
N GLU A 235 -10.03 -24.83 10.49
CA GLU A 235 -10.83 -23.72 9.94
C GLU A 235 -10.15 -22.35 10.06
N LEU A 236 -9.24 -22.18 11.03
CA LEU A 236 -8.40 -20.98 11.16
C LEU A 236 -7.04 -21.17 10.49
N LEU A 237 -6.42 -22.33 10.69
CA LEU A 237 -5.08 -22.61 10.20
C LEU A 237 -5.01 -22.64 8.67
N ILE A 238 -5.99 -23.26 8.02
CA ILE A 238 -5.98 -23.44 6.56
C ILE A 238 -6.08 -22.09 5.84
N PRO A 239 -7.06 -21.22 6.13
CA PRO A 239 -7.19 -19.94 5.43
C PRO A 239 -6.10 -18.92 5.79
N LEU A 240 -5.58 -18.92 7.03
CA LEU A 240 -4.63 -17.91 7.49
C LEU A 240 -3.16 -18.25 7.20
N LEU A 241 -2.81 -19.55 7.13
CA LEU A 241 -1.44 -19.99 6.95
C LEU A 241 -1.27 -20.90 5.73
N ILE A 242 -2.02 -21.99 5.64
CA ILE A 242 -1.76 -23.01 4.60
C ILE A 242 -2.09 -22.48 3.22
N VAL A 243 -3.27 -21.91 3.00
CA VAL A 243 -3.69 -21.38 1.70
C VAL A 243 -2.74 -20.26 1.25
N PRO A 244 -2.44 -19.23 2.06
CA PRO A 244 -1.49 -18.19 1.69
C PRO A 244 -0.11 -18.73 1.28
N LEU A 245 0.45 -19.65 2.06
CA LEU A 245 1.82 -20.15 1.89
C LEU A 245 1.95 -21.26 0.83
N ALA A 246 0.93 -22.07 0.62
CA ALA A 246 0.99 -23.21 -0.28
C ALA A 246 0.34 -22.95 -1.64
N VAL A 247 -0.68 -22.09 -1.72
CA VAL A 247 -1.53 -21.93 -2.92
C VAL A 247 -1.57 -20.48 -3.40
N GLN A 248 -1.97 -19.56 -2.53
CA GLN A 248 -2.34 -18.20 -2.90
C GLN A 248 -1.20 -17.44 -3.58
N TRP A 249 0.04 -17.67 -3.14
CA TRP A 249 1.19 -16.95 -3.68
C TRP A 249 1.40 -17.20 -5.17
N TRP A 250 1.11 -18.38 -5.70
CA TRP A 250 1.24 -18.67 -7.14
C TRP A 250 -0.09 -18.67 -7.88
N SER A 251 -1.23 -18.73 -7.17
CA SER A 251 -2.56 -18.85 -7.79
C SER A 251 -3.31 -17.53 -7.94
N VAL A 252 -2.94 -16.47 -7.20
CA VAL A 252 -3.64 -15.18 -7.22
C VAL A 252 -2.79 -14.10 -7.88
N TRP A 253 -3.42 -13.29 -8.74
CA TRP A 253 -2.81 -12.09 -9.28
C TRP A 253 -3.19 -10.89 -8.40
N TYR A 254 -2.32 -10.51 -7.46
CA TYR A 254 -2.39 -9.23 -6.76
C TYR A 254 -0.96 -8.70 -6.57
N PRO A 255 -0.62 -7.53 -7.13
CA PRO A 255 0.71 -6.93 -6.96
C PRO A 255 1.11 -6.80 -5.48
N GLY A 256 2.09 -7.61 -5.07
CA GLY A 256 2.56 -7.70 -3.68
C GLY A 256 2.21 -9.02 -2.97
N ALA A 257 1.11 -9.68 -3.35
CA ALA A 257 0.76 -11.00 -2.81
C ALA A 257 1.30 -12.17 -3.66
N GLU A 258 1.71 -11.90 -4.91
CA GLU A 258 2.31 -12.89 -5.80
C GLU A 258 3.80 -12.61 -6.00
N PRO A 259 4.68 -13.62 -5.87
CA PRO A 259 6.11 -13.39 -5.82
C PRO A 259 6.74 -13.11 -7.19
N GLY A 260 6.03 -13.38 -8.29
CA GLY A 260 6.46 -13.03 -9.62
C GLY A 260 6.60 -11.53 -9.82
N GLY A 261 5.95 -10.71 -8.99
CA GLY A 261 6.03 -9.25 -9.04
C GLY A 261 5.34 -8.69 -10.28
N GLY A 262 4.13 -8.18 -10.13
CA GLY A 262 3.36 -7.55 -11.19
C GLY A 262 2.99 -6.10 -10.91
N GLY A 263 2.45 -5.41 -11.90
CA GLY A 263 1.88 -4.08 -11.76
C GLY A 263 2.84 -3.05 -11.14
N TYR A 264 2.39 -2.39 -10.07
CA TYR A 264 3.12 -1.27 -9.49
C TYR A 264 4.48 -1.67 -8.91
N ILE A 265 4.65 -2.89 -8.37
CA ILE A 265 5.94 -3.36 -7.82
C ILE A 265 6.94 -3.60 -8.95
N ALA A 266 6.51 -4.29 -10.02
CA ALA A 266 7.34 -4.48 -11.21
C ALA A 266 7.80 -3.13 -11.78
N GLN A 267 6.90 -2.16 -11.88
CA GLN A 267 7.24 -0.82 -12.37
C GLN A 267 8.35 -0.15 -11.56
N ARG A 268 8.32 -0.25 -10.21
CA ARG A 268 9.40 0.30 -9.36
C ARG A 268 10.70 -0.46 -9.54
N MET A 269 10.66 -1.80 -9.66
CA MET A 269 11.87 -2.60 -9.94
C MET A 269 12.50 -2.24 -11.30
N LEU A 270 11.67 -2.03 -12.33
CA LEU A 270 12.13 -1.60 -13.66
C LEU A 270 12.79 -0.21 -13.64
N ALA A 271 12.31 0.69 -12.78
CA ALA A 271 12.84 2.05 -12.62
C ALA A 271 14.11 2.16 -11.75
N ALA A 272 14.55 1.06 -11.13
CA ALA A 272 15.76 1.04 -10.32
C ALA A 272 17.02 1.36 -11.13
N LYS A 273 18.04 1.91 -10.46
CA LYS A 273 19.37 2.17 -11.05
C LYS A 273 19.96 0.91 -11.68
N ASP A 274 20.03 -0.14 -10.87
CA ASP A 274 20.60 -1.43 -11.20
C ASP A 274 19.85 -2.53 -10.43
N GLU A 275 20.27 -3.77 -10.65
CA GLU A 275 19.65 -4.95 -10.05
C GLU A 275 19.77 -4.97 -8.53
N LYS A 276 20.87 -4.45 -7.95
CA LYS A 276 21.02 -4.37 -6.49
C LYS A 276 19.99 -3.42 -5.92
N HIS A 277 19.80 -2.27 -6.58
CA HIS A 277 18.81 -1.29 -6.18
C HIS A 277 17.37 -1.84 -6.28
N ALA A 278 17.07 -2.67 -7.28
CA ALA A 278 15.79 -3.36 -7.36
C ALA A 278 15.60 -4.35 -6.21
N THR A 279 16.58 -5.22 -5.94
CA THR A 279 16.52 -6.19 -4.84
C THR A 279 16.37 -5.52 -3.47
N TYR A 280 17.15 -4.47 -3.17
CA TYR A 280 17.05 -3.76 -1.89
C TYR A 280 15.74 -2.98 -1.76
N ALA A 281 15.20 -2.43 -2.85
CA ALA A 281 13.89 -1.78 -2.83
C ALA A 281 12.80 -2.79 -2.45
N THR A 282 12.81 -3.96 -3.08
CA THR A 282 11.84 -5.03 -2.81
C THR A 282 12.02 -5.60 -1.40
N LEU A 283 13.27 -5.78 -0.92
CA LEU A 283 13.53 -6.23 0.46
C LEU A 283 13.00 -5.22 1.49
N PHE A 284 13.29 -3.94 1.28
CA PHE A 284 12.80 -2.88 2.15
C PHE A 284 11.28 -2.82 2.13
N PHE A 285 10.66 -2.89 0.94
CA PHE A 285 9.22 -2.99 0.80
C PHE A 285 8.67 -4.17 1.62
N ASN A 286 9.19 -5.38 1.41
CA ASN A 286 8.65 -6.57 2.05
C ASN A 286 8.71 -6.47 3.59
N PHE A 287 9.83 -5.98 4.12
CA PHE A 287 9.98 -5.74 5.56
C PHE A 287 9.07 -4.61 6.06
N ALA A 288 9.17 -3.42 5.47
CA ALA A 288 8.43 -2.24 5.95
C ALA A 288 6.92 -2.41 5.80
N HIS A 289 6.45 -3.02 4.71
CA HIS A 289 5.04 -3.19 4.39
C HIS A 289 4.36 -4.26 5.25
N TYR A 290 5.00 -5.41 5.46
CA TYR A 290 4.39 -6.52 6.20
C TYR A 290 4.80 -6.57 7.68
N ALA A 291 6.08 -6.32 8.00
CA ALA A 291 6.57 -6.47 9.37
C ALA A 291 6.39 -5.21 10.23
N LEU A 292 6.59 -4.02 9.65
CA LEU A 292 6.66 -2.77 10.42
C LEU A 292 5.34 -1.99 10.42
N ARG A 293 4.83 -1.67 9.23
CA ARG A 293 3.68 -0.77 9.02
C ARG A 293 2.38 -1.21 9.72
N PRO A 294 2.04 -2.51 9.88
CA PRO A 294 0.76 -2.89 10.49
C PRO A 294 0.65 -2.62 12.00
N TRP A 295 1.77 -2.48 12.72
CA TRP A 295 1.77 -2.41 14.20
C TRP A 295 0.92 -1.28 14.79
N PRO A 296 1.00 -0.02 14.30
CA PRO A 296 0.08 1.03 14.73
C PRO A 296 -1.40 0.61 14.63
N TRP A 297 -1.78 -0.04 13.52
CA TRP A 297 -3.17 -0.45 13.29
C TRP A 297 -3.59 -1.64 14.15
N ILE A 298 -2.66 -2.55 14.44
CA ILE A 298 -2.87 -3.65 15.40
C ILE A 298 -3.19 -3.08 16.78
N ILE A 299 -2.38 -2.13 17.25
CA ILE A 299 -2.59 -1.51 18.57
C ILE A 299 -3.91 -0.73 18.58
N ILE A 300 -4.22 0.03 17.53
CA ILE A 300 -5.50 0.74 17.39
C ILE A 300 -6.68 -0.25 17.40
N GLY A 301 -6.58 -1.38 16.70
CA GLY A 301 -7.59 -2.43 16.69
C GLY A 301 -7.86 -2.99 18.09
N LEU A 302 -6.80 -3.31 18.84
CA LEU A 302 -6.91 -3.76 20.23
C LEU A 302 -7.51 -2.68 21.14
N ALA A 303 -7.03 -1.45 21.04
CA ALA A 303 -7.52 -0.31 21.81
C ALA A 303 -9.01 -0.04 21.55
N SER A 304 -9.48 -0.22 20.30
CA SER A 304 -10.88 -0.04 19.93
C SER A 304 -11.82 -0.95 20.71
N ILE A 305 -11.37 -2.14 21.16
CA ILE A 305 -12.19 -3.10 21.91
C ILE A 305 -12.70 -2.48 23.21
N ILE A 306 -11.87 -1.64 23.84
CA ILE A 306 -12.19 -0.94 25.09
C ILE A 306 -13.08 0.27 24.79
N VAL A 307 -12.64 1.15 23.89
CA VAL A 307 -13.30 2.44 23.59
C VAL A 307 -14.70 2.29 22.99
N SER A 308 -14.95 1.21 22.24
CA SER A 308 -16.28 0.97 21.63
C SER A 308 -17.35 0.41 22.59
N ARG A 309 -16.95 0.02 23.80
CA ARG A 309 -17.86 -0.56 24.81
C ARG A 309 -18.37 0.47 25.81
N THR A 310 -17.77 1.66 25.80
CA THR A 310 -18.21 2.86 26.52
C THR A 310 -19.09 3.71 25.62
#